data_AF-A0A6P4ESE0-F1
#
_entry.id   AF-A0A6P4ESE0-F1
#
_cell.length_a   1.000
_cell.length_b   1.000
_cell.length_c   1.000
_cell.angle_alpha   90.00
_cell.angle_beta   90.00
_cell.angle_gamma   90.00
#
_symmetry.space_group_name_H-M   'P 1'
#
loop_
_entity.id
_entity.type
_entity.pdbx_description
1 polymer ?
#
loop_
_entity_poly.entity_id
_entity_poly.type
_entity_poly.pdbx_seq_one_letter_code
_entity_poly.pdbx_strand_id
1 'polypeptide(L)'
;MLLPELSLAINTSVSESTGYSPAFLLQAREPRLPGSWYDSVTPGTATTSSSPSEREERLKEIFQIVRNNLQKASREQGRHYNLRRRTWKPEMGSLVLVRQHHLSKAAEGFAAKLAPKFDGPYKVTPRMKTAKLPERTPTTNPGSPRV
;
A
#
# COMPACT_ATOMS: atom_id res chain seq x y z
N MET A 1 -3.34 16.67 -19.94
CA MET A 1 -3.78 17.46 -18.77
C MET A 1 -5.16 16.95 -18.37
N LEU A 2 -5.28 16.18 -17.29
CA LEU A 2 -6.56 15.75 -16.68
C LEU A 2 -6.45 15.58 -15.14
N LEU A 3 -5.33 16.04 -14.59
CA LEU A 3 -4.90 15.76 -13.22
C LEU A 3 -5.78 16.42 -12.14
N PRO A 4 -6.25 17.69 -12.29
CA PRO A 4 -7.15 18.28 -11.30
C PRO A 4 -8.56 17.69 -11.32
N GLU A 5 -9.06 17.25 -12.48
CA GLU A 5 -10.39 16.61 -12.56
C GLU A 5 -10.37 15.23 -11.91
N LEU A 6 -9.31 14.45 -12.15
CA LEU A 6 -9.14 13.13 -11.53
C LEU A 6 -8.97 13.25 -10.01
N SER A 7 -8.21 14.24 -9.53
CA SER A 7 -8.02 14.45 -8.09
C SER A 7 -9.32 14.87 -7.41
N LEU A 8 -10.13 15.73 -8.05
CA LEU A 8 -11.45 16.08 -7.56
C LEU A 8 -12.34 14.84 -7.46
N ALA A 9 -12.44 14.04 -8.54
CA ALA A 9 -13.26 12.83 -8.57
C ALA A 9 -12.87 11.83 -7.47
N ILE A 10 -11.57 11.59 -7.26
CA ILE A 10 -11.07 10.70 -6.20
C ILE A 10 -11.44 11.26 -4.82
N ASN A 11 -11.24 12.56 -4.59
CA ASN A 11 -11.50 13.18 -3.29
C ASN A 11 -12.98 13.29 -2.93
N THR A 12 -13.88 13.29 -3.91
CA THR A 12 -15.34 13.34 -3.69
C THR A 12 -16.02 11.98 -3.75
N SER A 13 -15.37 10.96 -4.29
CA SER A 13 -15.90 9.60 -4.30
C SER A 13 -15.93 9.00 -2.88
N VAL A 14 -16.99 8.28 -2.55
CA VAL A 14 -17.09 7.53 -1.29
C VAL A 14 -16.14 6.33 -1.36
N SER A 15 -15.25 6.20 -0.38
CA SER A 15 -14.37 5.03 -0.28
C SER A 15 -15.08 3.88 0.42
N GLU A 16 -15.00 2.68 -0.15
CA GLU A 16 -15.60 1.46 0.43
C GLU A 16 -15.01 1.11 1.81
N SER A 17 -13.72 1.39 2.03
CA SER A 17 -13.04 1.04 3.28
C SER A 17 -13.37 1.98 4.43
N THR A 18 -13.69 3.26 4.14
CA THR A 18 -14.04 4.25 5.18
C THR A 18 -15.55 4.47 5.27
N GLY A 19 -16.29 4.30 4.17
CA GLY A 19 -17.70 4.63 4.03
C GLY A 19 -17.98 6.12 3.77
N TYR A 20 -16.93 6.94 3.62
CA TYR A 20 -17.04 8.40 3.45
C TYR A 20 -16.07 8.90 2.37
N SER A 21 -16.34 10.09 1.84
CA SER A 21 -15.42 10.76 0.92
C SER A 21 -14.19 11.30 1.65
N PRO A 22 -12.98 11.24 1.05
CA PRO A 22 -11.78 11.83 1.63
C PRO A 22 -11.92 13.33 1.94
N ALA A 23 -12.57 14.09 1.05
CA ALA A 23 -12.77 15.52 1.26
C ALA A 23 -13.68 15.80 2.47
N PHE A 24 -14.71 14.97 2.67
CA PHE A 24 -15.58 15.08 3.84
C PHE A 24 -14.83 14.80 5.14
N LEU A 25 -13.99 13.76 5.19
CA LEU A 25 -13.23 13.44 6.40
C LEU A 25 -12.19 14.52 6.75
N LEU A 26 -11.60 15.19 5.75
CA LEU A 26 -10.60 16.24 5.98
C LEU A 26 -11.21 17.60 6.29
N GLN A 27 -12.27 17.99 5.59
CA GLN A 27 -12.84 19.34 5.66
C GLN A 27 -14.16 19.38 6.46
N ALA A 28 -14.63 18.23 6.95
CA ALA A 28 -15.95 18.06 7.56
C ALA A 28 -17.12 18.50 6.66
N ARG A 29 -16.88 18.63 5.35
CA ARG A 29 -17.85 19.09 4.34
C ARG A 29 -17.49 18.52 2.98
N GLU A 30 -18.48 18.38 2.12
CA GLU A 30 -18.25 18.00 0.73
C GLU A 30 -17.92 19.24 -0.11
N PRO A 31 -16.92 19.15 -1.02
CA PRO A 31 -16.59 20.24 -1.91
C PRO A 31 -17.68 20.37 -2.98
N ARG A 32 -17.94 21.60 -3.43
CA ARG A 32 -18.92 21.84 -4.50
C ARG A 32 -18.37 21.35 -5.83
N LEU A 33 -19.11 20.48 -6.50
CA LEU A 33 -18.77 19.96 -7.81
C LEU A 33 -19.22 20.93 -8.92
N PRO A 34 -18.49 21.07 -10.04
CA PRO A 34 -18.88 21.92 -11.18
C PRO A 34 -20.33 21.75 -11.67
N GLY A 35 -20.89 20.53 -11.60
CA GLY A 35 -22.29 20.28 -11.98
C GLY A 35 -23.33 20.71 -10.94
N SER A 36 -22.92 20.95 -9.69
CA SER A 36 -23.81 21.29 -8.56
C SER A 36 -23.86 22.78 -8.24
N TRP A 37 -23.36 23.66 -9.13
CA TRP A 37 -23.35 25.12 -8.91
C TRP A 37 -24.76 25.74 -9.01
N TYR A 38 -25.66 25.07 -9.72
CA TYR A 38 -27.05 25.51 -9.95
C TYR A 38 -28.08 24.79 -9.08
N ASP A 39 -27.64 23.84 -8.25
CA ASP A 39 -28.53 23.07 -7.39
C ASP A 39 -28.76 23.85 -6.09
N SER A 40 -30.00 24.28 -5.87
CA SER A 40 -30.40 25.06 -4.67
C SER A 40 -30.36 24.23 -3.39
N VAL A 41 -30.29 22.90 -3.52
CA VAL A 41 -30.23 21.95 -2.42
C VAL A 41 -28.93 21.16 -2.53
N THR A 42 -27.92 21.57 -1.77
CA THR A 42 -26.69 20.77 -1.66
C THR A 42 -26.97 19.54 -0.78
N PRO A 43 -26.86 18.29 -1.29
CA PRO A 43 -26.82 17.13 -0.42
C PRO A 43 -25.54 17.26 0.43
N GLY A 44 -25.69 17.51 1.73
CA GLY A 44 -24.57 17.76 2.66
C GLY A 44 -24.35 19.22 3.07
N THR A 45 -25.04 20.19 2.47
CA THR A 45 -25.10 21.59 2.98
C THR A 45 -26.53 22.09 3.18
N ALA A 46 -27.52 21.19 3.23
CA ALA A 46 -28.83 21.51 3.78
C ALA A 46 -28.66 21.79 5.29
N THR A 47 -28.47 23.06 5.61
CA THR A 47 -29.15 23.74 6.72
C THR A 47 -29.39 22.88 7.97
N THR A 48 -28.33 22.62 8.73
CA THR A 48 -28.50 22.68 10.18
C THR A 48 -27.55 23.74 10.68
N SER A 49 -28.10 24.81 11.23
CA SER A 49 -27.42 25.73 12.13
C SER A 49 -27.00 24.99 13.40
N SER A 50 -26.21 23.92 13.25
CA SER A 50 -25.68 23.17 14.37
C SER A 50 -24.59 24.01 14.99
N SER A 51 -24.60 24.11 16.32
CA SER A 51 -23.52 24.76 17.03
C SER A 51 -22.18 24.11 16.64
N PRO A 52 -21.04 24.85 16.64
CA PRO A 52 -19.73 24.26 16.38
C PRO A 52 -19.45 23.02 17.24
N SER A 53 -19.96 23.00 18.48
CA SER A 53 -19.87 21.87 19.43
C SER A 53 -20.54 20.59 18.90
N GLU A 54 -21.79 20.68 18.43
CA GLU A 54 -22.53 19.53 17.88
C GLU A 54 -21.82 18.94 16.65
N ARG A 55 -21.22 19.80 15.84
CA ARG A 55 -20.47 19.37 14.65
C ARG A 55 -19.20 18.62 15.04
N GLU A 56 -18.50 19.07 16.07
CA GLU A 56 -17.32 18.38 16.60
C GLU A 56 -17.66 17.01 17.18
N GLU A 57 -18.73 16.91 17.94
CA GLU A 57 -19.21 15.65 18.50
C GLU A 57 -19.56 14.65 17.39
N ARG A 58 -20.34 15.09 16.40
CA ARG A 58 -20.68 14.28 15.23
C ARG A 58 -19.44 13.80 14.47
N LEU A 59 -18.44 14.66 14.29
CA LEU A 59 -17.20 14.26 13.62
C LEU A 59 -16.42 13.22 14.42
N LYS A 60 -16.36 13.36 15.76
CA LYS A 60 -15.70 12.36 16.63
C LYS A 60 -16.36 10.99 16.48
N GLU A 61 -17.69 10.94 16.45
CA GLU A 61 -18.44 9.71 16.21
C GLU A 61 -18.12 9.11 14.83
N ILE A 62 -18.14 9.94 13.79
CA ILE A 62 -17.80 9.51 12.42
C ILE A 62 -16.38 8.94 12.37
N PHE A 63 -15.40 9.61 12.98
CA PHE A 63 -14.02 9.11 13.02
C PHE A 63 -13.91 7.78 13.76
N GLN A 64 -14.72 7.57 14.79
CA GLN A 64 -14.76 6.28 15.48
C GLN A 64 -15.30 5.16 14.57
N ILE A 65 -16.36 5.44 13.81
CA ILE A 65 -16.91 4.51 12.81
C ILE A 65 -15.85 4.21 11.73
N VAL A 66 -15.18 5.23 11.20
CA VAL A 66 -14.15 5.09 10.18
C VAL A 66 -13.01 4.19 10.66
N ARG A 67 -12.53 4.37 11.90
CA ARG A 67 -11.48 3.51 12.48
C ARG A 67 -11.92 2.05 12.52
N ASN A 68 -13.14 1.78 12.97
CA ASN A 68 -13.67 0.42 13.03
C ASN A 68 -13.78 -0.20 11.62
N ASN A 69 -14.25 0.57 10.64
CA ASN A 69 -14.35 0.13 9.25
C ASN A 69 -12.97 -0.18 8.66
N LEU A 70 -11.97 0.68 8.90
CA LEU A 70 -10.60 0.45 8.44
C LEU A 70 -9.98 -0.82 9.06
N GLN A 71 -10.22 -1.07 10.35
CA GLN A 71 -9.76 -2.31 10.99
C GLN A 71 -10.40 -3.55 10.36
N LYS A 72 -11.72 -3.49 10.10
CA LYS A 72 -12.45 -4.58 9.43
C LYS A 72 -11.92 -4.81 8.01
N ALA A 73 -11.81 -3.76 7.21
CA ALA A 73 -11.32 -3.81 5.83
C ALA A 73 -9.89 -4.36 5.78
N SER A 74 -9.00 -3.89 6.66
CA SER A 74 -7.62 -4.39 6.76
C SER A 74 -7.56 -5.89 7.07
N ARG A 75 -8.37 -6.36 8.02
CA ARG A 75 -8.46 -7.79 8.35
C ARG A 75 -8.97 -8.61 7.17
N GLU A 76 -9.98 -8.13 6.48
CA GLU A 76 -10.59 -8.81 5.33
C GLU A 76 -9.64 -8.87 4.14
N GLN A 77 -9.03 -7.73 3.78
CA GLN A 77 -7.98 -7.65 2.75
C GLN A 77 -6.81 -8.58 3.09
N GLY A 78 -6.36 -8.57 4.36
CA GLY A 78 -5.33 -9.48 4.85
C GLY A 78 -5.72 -10.95 4.70
N ARG A 79 -6.96 -11.31 5.03
CA ARG A 79 -7.49 -12.67 4.85
C ARG A 79 -7.48 -13.09 3.38
N HIS A 80 -8.00 -12.25 2.49
CA HIS A 80 -8.02 -12.52 1.05
C HIS A 80 -6.63 -12.65 0.46
N TYR A 81 -5.71 -11.76 0.84
CA TYR A 81 -4.31 -11.81 0.44
C TYR A 81 -3.60 -13.09 0.91
N ASN A 82 -3.90 -13.53 2.13
CA ASN A 82 -3.27 -14.70 2.74
C ASN A 82 -3.88 -16.04 2.31
N LEU A 83 -5.08 -16.05 1.71
CA LEU A 83 -5.83 -17.28 1.40
C LEU A 83 -5.04 -18.33 0.60
N ARG A 84 -4.13 -17.88 -0.28
CA ARG A 84 -3.29 -18.76 -1.14
C ARG A 84 -1.82 -18.74 -0.76
N ARG A 85 -1.45 -18.12 0.36
CA ARG A 85 -0.07 -18.07 0.81
C ARG A 85 0.29 -19.36 1.54
N ARG A 86 1.35 -20.02 1.08
CA ARG A 86 1.97 -21.13 1.82
C ARG A 86 2.85 -20.55 2.91
N THR A 87 2.68 -21.02 4.14
CA THR A 87 3.55 -20.66 5.26
C THR A 87 4.88 -21.40 5.12
N TRP A 88 5.73 -20.95 4.19
CA TRP A 88 7.09 -21.45 4.06
C TRP A 88 8.01 -20.65 4.97
N LYS A 89 8.60 -21.32 5.96
CA LYS A 89 9.59 -20.76 6.87
C LYS A 89 10.84 -21.64 6.77
N PRO A 90 11.94 -21.15 6.18
CA PRO A 90 13.15 -21.93 6.08
C PRO A 90 13.79 -22.10 7.45
N GLU A 91 14.36 -23.28 7.69
CA GLU A 91 15.11 -23.55 8.91
C GLU A 91 16.44 -22.80 8.92
N MET A 92 16.91 -22.50 10.13
CA MET A 92 18.23 -21.89 10.33
C MET A 92 19.32 -22.79 9.76
N GLY A 93 20.23 -22.20 8.99
CA GLY A 93 21.31 -22.94 8.34
C GLY A 93 20.93 -23.67 7.05
N SER A 94 19.64 -23.66 6.66
CA SER A 94 19.22 -24.21 5.36
C SER A 94 19.74 -23.37 4.20
N LEU A 95 19.98 -24.03 3.06
CA LEU A 95 20.37 -23.37 1.81
C LEU A 95 19.12 -22.98 1.02
N VAL A 96 19.01 -21.71 0.68
CA VAL A 96 17.89 -21.14 -0.08
C VAL A 96 18.39 -20.38 -1.29
N LEU A 97 17.63 -20.44 -2.38
CA LEU A 97 17.84 -19.58 -3.53
C LEU A 97 17.08 -18.27 -3.33
N VAL A 98 17.75 -17.14 -3.61
CA VAL A 98 17.14 -15.81 -3.50
C VAL A 98 16.69 -15.37 -4.88
N ARG A 99 15.44 -14.93 -4.99
CA ARG A 99 14.92 -14.37 -6.24
C ARG A 99 15.56 -13.02 -6.48
N GLN A 100 16.22 -12.87 -7.63
CA GLN A 100 16.83 -11.62 -8.05
C GLN A 100 15.83 -10.77 -8.86
N HIS A 101 15.95 -9.46 -8.72
CA HIS A 101 15.14 -8.47 -9.42
C HIS A 101 16.06 -7.59 -10.26
N HIS A 102 16.59 -8.17 -11.33
CA HIS A 102 17.46 -7.46 -12.27
C HIS A 102 16.70 -6.34 -12.99
N LEU A 103 17.33 -5.18 -13.14
CA LEU A 103 16.88 -4.12 -14.03
C LEU A 103 17.69 -4.20 -15.33
N SER A 104 17.01 -4.10 -16.47
CA SER A 104 17.70 -4.06 -17.76
C SER A 104 18.50 -2.76 -17.88
N LYS A 105 19.70 -2.86 -18.45
CA LYS A 105 20.56 -1.72 -18.73
C LYS A 105 21.07 -1.82 -20.16
N ALA A 106 20.40 -1.12 -21.07
CA ALA A 106 20.75 -1.13 -22.49
C ALA A 106 22.17 -0.62 -22.76
N ALA A 107 22.64 0.38 -22.00
CA ALA A 107 23.99 0.93 -22.13
C ALA A 107 25.11 -0.08 -21.84
N GLU A 108 24.85 -1.07 -20.98
CA GLU A 108 25.79 -2.14 -20.62
C GLU A 108 25.51 -3.44 -21.42
N GLY A 109 24.58 -3.40 -22.39
CA GLY A 109 24.15 -4.58 -23.15
C GLY A 109 23.40 -5.63 -22.30
N PHE A 110 22.96 -5.27 -21.10
CA PHE A 110 22.36 -6.21 -20.16
C PHE A 110 20.83 -6.21 -20.24
N ALA A 111 20.26 -7.36 -20.60
CA ALA A 111 18.82 -7.57 -20.63
C ALA A 111 18.38 -8.43 -19.42
N ALA A 112 17.58 -7.86 -18.51
CA ALA A 112 17.08 -8.58 -17.34
C ALA A 112 16.23 -9.82 -17.69
N LYS A 113 15.67 -9.87 -18.90
CA LYS A 113 14.91 -11.04 -19.41
C LYS A 113 15.78 -12.29 -19.56
N LEU A 114 17.07 -12.11 -19.86
CA LEU A 114 18.04 -13.21 -20.02
C LEU A 114 18.80 -13.52 -18.73
N ALA A 115 18.65 -12.67 -17.71
CA ALA A 115 19.34 -12.86 -16.45
C ALA A 115 18.71 -14.02 -15.63
N PRO A 116 19.52 -14.79 -14.89
CA PRO A 116 19.02 -15.81 -13.98
C PRO A 116 18.01 -15.23 -12.99
N LYS A 117 16.87 -15.91 -12.83
CA LYS A 117 15.81 -15.44 -11.93
C LYS A 117 16.14 -15.65 -10.45
N PHE A 118 17.00 -16.61 -10.18
CA PHE A 118 17.41 -17.01 -8.84
C PHE A 118 18.93 -17.09 -8.77
N ASP A 119 19.45 -16.81 -7.58
CA ASP A 119 20.87 -16.83 -7.28
C ASP A 119 21.10 -17.52 -5.94
N GLY A 120 22.32 -18.03 -5.74
CA GLY A 120 22.70 -18.82 -4.58
C GLY A 120 22.95 -20.29 -4.91
N PRO A 121 23.36 -21.07 -3.90
CA PRO A 121 22.66 -21.16 -2.62
C PRO A 121 23.16 -20.22 -1.51
N TYR A 122 22.23 -19.60 -0.78
CA TYR A 122 22.49 -18.77 0.39
C TYR A 122 22.12 -19.49 1.68
N LYS A 123 22.90 -19.34 2.74
CA LYS A 123 22.61 -19.94 4.06
C LYS A 123 21.73 -19.00 4.90
N VAL A 124 20.62 -19.52 5.44
CA VAL A 124 19.75 -18.76 6.33
C VAL A 124 20.44 -18.52 7.68
N THR A 125 20.67 -17.26 8.03
CA THR A 125 21.26 -16.81 9.29
C THR A 125 20.20 -16.20 10.22
N PRO A 126 20.47 -16.06 11.54
CA PRO A 126 19.50 -15.45 12.44
C PRO A 126 19.14 -14.04 11.98
N ARG A 127 17.86 -13.69 12.09
CA ARG A 127 17.41 -12.31 11.85
C ARG A 127 18.14 -11.37 12.81
N MET A 128 19.09 -10.60 12.30
CA MET A 128 19.67 -9.49 13.05
C MET A 128 18.54 -8.48 13.28
N LYS A 129 18.23 -8.19 14.56
CA LYS A 129 17.31 -7.10 14.90
C LYS A 129 18.05 -5.80 14.59
N THR A 130 17.76 -5.23 13.42
CA THR A 130 18.32 -3.98 12.88
C THR A 130 19.84 -3.96 12.80
N ALA A 131 20.39 -4.18 11.60
CA ALA A 131 21.76 -3.83 11.29
C ALA A 131 21.84 -3.29 9.87
N LYS A 132 22.72 -2.30 9.68
CA LYS A 132 23.20 -1.76 8.39
C LYS A 132 23.31 -2.86 7.33
N LEU A 133 23.00 -2.48 6.09
CA LEU A 133 23.12 -3.28 4.87
C LEU A 133 24.20 -4.36 5.00
N PRO A 134 23.85 -5.66 5.03
CA PRO A 134 24.85 -6.70 5.16
C PRO A 134 25.77 -6.65 3.95
N GLU A 135 27.08 -6.53 4.20
CA GLU A 135 28.10 -6.76 3.17
C GLU A 135 27.83 -8.12 2.54
N ARG A 136 27.65 -8.09 1.23
CA ARG A 136 27.54 -9.30 0.40
C ARG A 136 28.90 -9.97 0.49
N THR A 137 29.03 -11.01 1.30
CA THR A 137 30.15 -11.92 1.18
C THR A 137 29.78 -12.96 0.13
N PRO A 138 30.32 -12.89 -1.10
CA PRO A 138 30.25 -14.02 -2.00
C PRO A 138 31.06 -15.15 -1.35
N THR A 139 30.41 -16.28 -1.08
CA THR A 139 31.15 -17.50 -0.77
C THR A 139 31.85 -17.93 -2.05
N THR A 140 33.14 -17.60 -2.16
CA THR A 140 34.04 -18.15 -3.17
C THR A 140 34.00 -19.67 -3.07
N ASN A 141 33.39 -20.32 -4.06
CA ASN A 141 33.48 -21.76 -4.20
C ASN A 141 34.82 -22.07 -4.88
N PRO A 142 35.75 -22.83 -4.25
CA PRO A 142 37.01 -23.17 -4.87
C PRO A 142 36.78 -24.27 -5.91
N GLY A 143 36.99 -23.94 -7.18
CA GLY A 143 37.32 -24.89 -8.24
C GLY A 143 36.20 -25.85 -8.72
N SER A 144 35.80 -25.69 -9.97
CA SER A 144 35.55 -26.85 -10.83
C SER A 144 36.10 -26.59 -12.22
N PRO A 145 36.69 -27.61 -12.88
CA PRO A 145 37.54 -27.43 -14.03
C PRO A 145 36.74 -27.10 -15.29
N ARG A 146 37.36 -26.33 -16.17
CA ARG A 146 36.88 -26.06 -17.52
C ARG A 146 36.77 -27.38 -18.30
N VAL A 147 35.60 -27.57 -18.92
CA VAL A 147 35.46 -28.29 -20.19
C VAL A 147 34.81 -27.32 -21.16
#